data_AF-A0A536D228-F1
#
_entry.id   AF-A0A536D228-F1
#
_cell.length_a   1.000
_cell.length_b   1.000
_cell.length_c   1.000
_cell.angle_alpha   90.00
_cell.angle_beta   90.00
_cell.angle_gamma   90.00
#
_symmetry.space_group_name_H-M   'P 1'
#
loop_
_entity.id
_entity.type
_entity.pdbx_description
1 polymer ?
#
loop_
_entity_poly.entity_id
_entity_poly.type
_entity_poly.pdbx_seq_one_letter_code
_entity_poly.pdbx_strand_id
1 'polypeptide(L)'
;MRPFSSEPSGARRRPTVRLELHCLMCGAVAGILEDRRVVRPALPGSVRYDGRRLSCGRCGSGLIPGDEVREPDGWRENPESNR
;
A
#
# COMPACT_ATOMS: atom_id res chain seq x y z
N MET A 1 -34.97 -23.14 19.82
CA MET A 1 -33.98 -22.10 19.46
C MET A 1 -32.59 -22.72 19.39
N ARG A 2 -31.83 -22.52 18.30
CA ARG A 2 -30.43 -22.99 18.17
C ARG A 2 -29.49 -21.84 18.51
N PRO A 3 -28.37 -22.05 19.21
CA PRO A 3 -27.42 -20.98 19.49
C PRO A 3 -26.70 -20.56 18.21
N PHE A 4 -26.51 -19.24 18.07
CA PHE A 4 -25.72 -18.60 17.03
C PHE A 4 -24.25 -18.97 17.24
N SER A 5 -23.69 -19.86 16.42
CA SER A 5 -22.24 -20.06 16.36
C SER A 5 -21.62 -18.80 15.78
N SER A 6 -21.03 -17.98 16.65
CA SER A 6 -20.08 -16.94 16.27
C SER A 6 -18.76 -17.59 15.83
N GLU A 7 -18.74 -18.16 14.62
CA GLU A 7 -17.49 -18.36 13.91
C GLU A 7 -16.94 -16.97 13.58
N PRO A 8 -15.69 -16.63 13.95
CA PRO A 8 -15.03 -15.50 13.34
C PRO A 8 -14.91 -15.86 11.87
N SER A 9 -15.77 -15.29 11.03
CA SER A 9 -15.62 -15.37 9.58
C SER A 9 -14.18 -15.03 9.28
N GLY A 10 -13.41 -16.06 8.90
CA GLY A 10 -12.03 -15.93 8.48
C GLY A 10 -12.04 -14.96 7.31
N ALA A 11 -11.85 -13.68 7.63
CA ALA A 11 -11.55 -12.67 6.66
C ALA A 11 -10.29 -13.21 6.00
N ARG A 12 -10.44 -13.79 4.80
CA ARG A 12 -9.31 -14.03 3.92
C ARG A 12 -8.69 -12.65 3.78
N ARG A 13 -7.64 -12.39 4.58
CA ARG A 13 -6.80 -11.21 4.45
C ARG A 13 -6.22 -11.36 3.06
N ARG A 14 -6.89 -10.75 2.08
CA ARG A 14 -6.35 -10.60 0.75
C ARG A 14 -4.96 -10.01 0.96
N PRO A 15 -3.89 -10.57 0.38
CA PRO A 15 -2.57 -10.03 0.58
C PRO A 15 -2.61 -8.54 0.23
N THR A 16 -2.16 -7.71 1.17
CA THR A 16 -2.11 -6.26 0.97
C THR A 16 -1.10 -6.00 -0.14
N VAL A 17 -1.60 -5.86 -1.37
CA VAL A 17 -0.75 -5.49 -2.50
C VAL A 17 -0.39 -4.03 -2.32
N ARG A 18 0.89 -3.76 -2.13
CA ARG A 18 1.46 -2.41 -2.08
C ARG A 18 2.28 -2.22 -3.35
N LEU A 19 1.97 -1.21 -4.14
CA LEU A 19 2.68 -0.90 -5.38
C LEU A 19 3.30 0.47 -5.28
N GLU A 20 4.56 0.62 -5.66
CA GLU A 20 5.15 1.95 -5.77
C GLU A 20 4.52 2.72 -6.92
N LEU A 21 4.30 4.02 -6.73
CA LEU A 21 3.84 4.93 -7.77
C LEU A 21 5.01 5.76 -8.24
N HIS A 22 5.39 5.60 -9.50
CA HIS A 22 6.51 6.29 -10.13
C HIS A 22 6.00 7.36 -11.09
N CYS A 23 6.66 8.52 -11.11
CA CYS A 23 6.35 9.55 -12.10
C CYS A 23 6.92 9.18 -13.47
N LEU A 24 6.06 9.15 -14.49
CA LEU A 24 6.47 8.79 -15.86
C LEU A 24 7.56 9.71 -16.43
N MET A 25 7.53 11.00 -16.10
CA MET A 25 8.46 11.98 -16.67
C MET A 25 9.70 12.21 -15.82
N CYS A 26 9.55 12.15 -14.51
CA CYS A 26 10.59 12.54 -13.56
C CYS A 26 11.29 11.33 -12.91
N GLY A 27 10.76 10.12 -13.09
CA GLY A 27 11.28 8.87 -12.50
C GLY A 27 11.18 8.79 -10.97
N ALA A 28 10.72 9.85 -10.32
CA ALA A 28 10.65 9.92 -8.86
C ALA A 28 9.51 9.05 -8.32
N VAL A 29 9.78 8.37 -7.20
CA VAL A 29 8.76 7.70 -6.39
C VAL A 29 7.84 8.77 -5.78
N ALA A 30 6.59 8.77 -6.19
CA ALA A 30 5.57 9.69 -5.71
C ALA A 30 4.83 9.15 -4.49
N GLY A 31 4.67 7.83 -4.35
CA GLY A 31 3.96 7.22 -3.22
C GLY A 31 3.76 5.73 -3.35
N ILE A 32 2.89 5.17 -2.52
CA ILE A 32 2.51 3.76 -2.52
C ILE A 32 1.00 3.64 -2.71
N LEU A 33 0.56 2.75 -3.59
CA LEU A 33 -0.82 2.32 -3.74
C LEU A 33 -1.05 1.06 -2.90
N GLU A 34 -1.82 1.17 -1.85
CA GLU A 34 -2.21 0.09 -0.93
C GLU A 34 -3.61 -0.43 -1.28
N ASP A 35 -3.77 -1.75 -1.28
CA ASP A 35 -5.04 -2.45 -1.55
C ASP A 35 -5.73 -1.99 -2.85
N ARG A 36 -4.95 -1.45 -3.80
CA ARG A 36 -5.42 -0.85 -5.06
C ARG A 36 -6.42 0.32 -4.90
N ARG A 37 -6.57 0.87 -3.69
CA ARG A 37 -7.59 1.89 -3.39
C ARG A 37 -7.03 3.09 -2.64
N VAL A 38 -6.04 2.86 -1.78
CA VAL A 38 -5.49 3.90 -0.90
C VAL A 38 -4.15 4.33 -1.45
N VAL A 39 -3.98 5.62 -1.69
CA VAL A 39 -2.70 6.19 -2.10
C VAL A 39 -2.06 6.87 -0.91
N ARG A 40 -0.86 6.44 -0.55
CA ARG A 40 -0.02 7.07 0.47
C ARG A 40 1.11 7.82 -0.23
N PRO A 41 1.11 9.16 -0.22
CA PRO A 41 2.21 9.94 -0.77
C PRO A 41 3.52 9.63 -0.04
N ALA A 42 4.62 9.53 -0.78
CA ALA A 42 5.95 9.34 -0.22
C ALA A 42 6.42 10.58 0.56
N LEU A 43 6.04 11.77 0.08
CA LEU A 43 6.31 13.06 0.71
C LEU A 43 5.05 13.94 0.64
N PRO A 44 4.89 14.90 1.56
CA PRO A 44 3.82 15.89 1.43
C PRO A 44 3.85 16.57 0.06
N GLY A 45 2.74 16.50 -0.66
CA GLY A 45 2.59 17.10 -1.99
C GLY A 45 3.28 16.34 -3.13
N SER A 46 3.84 15.14 -2.94
CA SER A 46 4.42 14.35 -4.04
C SER A 46 3.36 13.75 -4.98
N VAL A 47 2.12 13.60 -4.51
CA VAL A 47 0.95 13.17 -5.28
C VAL A 47 -0.10 14.27 -5.24
N ARG A 48 -0.72 14.54 -6.39
CA ARG A 48 -1.90 15.40 -6.53
C ARG A 48 -3.05 14.59 -7.10
N TYR A 49 -4.26 14.87 -6.62
CA TYR A 49 -5.50 14.27 -7.12
C TYR A 49 -6.48 15.37 -7.50
N ASP A 50 -6.91 15.37 -8.76
CA ASP A 50 -7.85 16.37 -9.29
C ASP A 50 -9.33 15.95 -9.20
N GLY A 51 -9.62 14.78 -8.61
CA GLY A 51 -10.96 14.19 -8.60
C GLY A 51 -11.17 13.12 -9.67
N ARG A 52 -10.26 13.01 -10.65
CA ARG A 52 -10.30 11.98 -11.69
C ARG A 52 -8.97 11.26 -11.87
N ARG A 53 -7.84 11.93 -11.70
CA ARG A 53 -6.51 11.33 -11.95
C ARG A 53 -5.49 11.68 -10.86
N LEU A 54 -4.57 10.75 -10.64
CA LEU A 54 -3.38 10.95 -9.83
C LEU A 54 -2.23 11.47 -10.70
N SER A 55 -1.56 12.52 -10.23
CA SER A 55 -0.42 13.15 -10.90
C SER A 55 0.73 13.40 -9.93
N CYS A 56 1.94 13.47 -10.47
CA CYS A 56 3.14 13.86 -9.73
C CYS A 56 3.04 15.32 -9.31
N GLY A 57 3.17 15.60 -8.02
CA GLY A 57 3.09 16.97 -7.53
C GLY A 57 4.30 17.84 -7.86
N ARG A 58 5.40 17.25 -8.33
CA ARG A 58 6.61 17.98 -8.77
C ARG A 58 6.48 18.51 -10.20
N CYS A 59 6.11 17.64 -11.14
CA CYS A 59 6.11 17.97 -12.57
C CYS A 59 4.74 17.81 -13.26
N GLY A 60 3.67 17.52 -12.49
CA GLY A 60 2.30 17.43 -12.99
C GLY A 60 1.98 16.22 -13.86
N SER A 61 2.98 15.39 -14.16
CA SER A 61 2.84 14.24 -15.07
C SER A 61 2.13 13.06 -14.42
N GLY A 62 1.66 12.11 -15.24
CA GLY A 62 0.98 10.92 -14.75
C GLY A 62 1.88 10.03 -13.89
N LEU A 63 1.25 9.33 -12.94
CA LEU A 63 1.88 8.28 -12.15
C LEU A 63 1.58 6.91 -12.76
N ILE A 64 2.58 6.03 -12.74
CA ILE A 64 2.46 4.63 -13.14
C ILE A 64 2.74 3.73 -11.94
N PRO A 65 2.02 2.60 -11.78
CA PRO A 65 2.39 1.59 -10.82
C PRO A 65 3.70 0.92 -11.26
N GLY A 66 4.66 0.86 -10.35
CA GLY A 66 5.91 0.11 -10.48
C GLY A 66 5.81 -1.24 -9.76
N ASP A 67 6.91 -1.64 -9.13
CA ASP A 67 7.04 -2.94 -8.47
C ASP A 67 6.13 -3.10 -7.25
N GLU A 68 5.77 -4.36 -6.99
CA GLU A 68 5.08 -4.76 -5.76
C GLU A 68 6.08 -4.72 -4.60
N VAL A 69 5.86 -3.80 -3.68
CA VAL A 69 6.59 -3.72 -2.42
C VAL A 69 5.98 -4.71 -1.45
N ARG A 70 6.57 -5.90 -1.36
CA ARG A 70 6.25 -6.84 -0.29
C ARG A 70 6.76 -6.23 1.02
N GLU A 71 5.85 -5.94 1.95
CA GLU A 71 6.30 -5.73 3.34
C GLU A 71 7.01 -7.00 3.80
N PRO A 72 8.15 -6.90 4.51
CA PRO A 72 8.67 -8.05 5.21
C PRO A 72 7.59 -8.51 6.18
N ASP A 73 7.01 -9.69 5.93
CA ASP A 73 6.10 -10.38 6.84
C ASP A 73 6.75 -10.39 8.22
N GLY A 74 6.25 -9.53 9.12
CA GLY A 74 6.52 -9.51 10.55
C GLY A 74 7.94 -9.88 10.97
N TRP A 75 8.72 -8.89 11.38
CA TRP A 75 9.71 -9.11 12.44
C TRP A 75 8.97 -9.56 13.70
N ARG A 76 8.60 -10.84 13.80
CA ARG A 76 8.47 -11.49 15.10
C ARG A 76 9.89 -11.53 15.66
N GLU A 77 10.19 -10.53 16.48
CA GLU A 77 10.95 -10.70 17.71
C GLU A 77 11.04 -12.20 18.07
N ASN A 78 12.25 -12.74 18.07
CA ASN A 78 12.55 -14.10 18.49
C ASN A 78 12.88 -14.04 19.99
N PRO A 79 11.94 -14.26 20.93
CA PRO A 79 12.24 -14.24 22.36
C PRO A 79 13.03 -15.46 22.85
N GLU A 80 13.42 -16.40 21.98
CA GLU A 80 14.09 -17.63 22.39
C GLU A 80 15.55 -17.64 21.94
N SER A 81 16.37 -16.81 22.60
CA SER A 81 17.79 -17.07 22.75
C SER A 81 18.12 -17.08 24.24
N ASN A 82 17.54 -18.05 24.95
CA ASN A 82 18.00 -18.42 26.28
C ASN A 82 18.80 -19.72 26.12
N ARG A 83 20.13 -19.59 26.15
CA ARG A 83 21.05 -20.71 26.33
C ARG A 83 21.89 -20.44 27.56
#